data_AF-A0A161MDS5-F1
#
_entry.id   AF-A0A161MDS5-F1
#
_cell.length_a   1.000
_cell.length_b   1.000
_cell.length_c   1.000
_cell.angle_alpha   90.00
_cell.angle_beta   90.00
_cell.angle_gamma   90.00
#
_symmetry.space_group_name_H-M   'P 1'
#
loop_
_entity.id
_entity.type
_entity.pdbx_description
1 polymer ?
#
loop_
_entity_poly.entity_id
_entity_poly.type
_entity_poly.pdbx_seq_one_letter_code
_entity_poly.pdbx_strand_id
1 'polypeptide(L)'
;FVSAIKQYLCVALSKNGVSSVPQVFQLSLSIFLALLDKFKMHLKMQIEVFFKDIFLNILETSSSTFEHKWMVIQALTRICADAQSVVDMYVNYDCDLSAANLFERLVNDLSKIAQGRQALELGATPNQEMSMRIRGLECLVSILKCMVEWSRDLYVNPNMNTSLGLEGKITHDDSSTPKTSLRSYGSVSSLGSESGGKQDVPQQLQQLKQ
;
A
#
# COMPACT_ATOMS: atom_id res chain seq x y z
N PHE A 1 25.61 -14.09 13.65
CA PHE A 1 25.28 -12.75 13.12
C PHE A 1 23.87 -12.29 13.51
N VAL A 2 22.79 -12.95 13.07
CA VAL A 2 21.39 -12.56 13.43
C VAL A 2 21.15 -12.40 14.93
N SER A 3 21.73 -13.28 15.77
CA SER A 3 21.62 -13.14 17.23
C SER A 3 22.20 -11.81 17.75
N ALA A 4 23.27 -11.31 17.14
CA ALA A 4 23.86 -10.03 17.51
C ALA A 4 22.96 -8.85 17.09
N ILE A 5 22.29 -8.95 15.94
CA ILE A 5 21.26 -7.96 15.56
C ILE A 5 20.17 -7.92 16.63
N LYS A 6 19.63 -9.07 17.03
CA LYS A 6 18.58 -9.15 18.05
C LYS A 6 19.01 -8.60 19.40
N GLN A 7 20.18 -9.01 19.88
CA GLN A 7 20.63 -8.74 21.26
C GLN A 7 21.23 -7.34 21.44
N TYR A 8 21.85 -6.78 20.40
CA TYR A 8 22.56 -5.50 20.52
C TYR A 8 21.86 -4.41 19.72
N LEU A 9 21.71 -4.61 18.40
CA LEU A 9 21.18 -3.57 17.53
C LEU A 9 19.71 -3.28 17.84
N CYS A 10 18.88 -4.31 17.98
CA CYS A 10 17.46 -4.09 18.23
C CYS A 10 17.21 -3.46 19.59
N VAL A 11 17.96 -3.88 20.62
CA VAL A 11 17.90 -3.27 21.95
C VAL A 11 18.33 -1.80 21.92
N ALA A 12 19.38 -1.47 21.18
CA ALA A 12 19.80 -0.08 20.99
C ALA A 12 18.72 0.74 20.25
N LEU A 13 18.10 0.18 19.22
CA LEU A 13 17.03 0.84 18.47
C LEU A 13 15.78 1.06 19.32
N SER A 14 15.35 0.11 20.15
CA SER A 14 14.20 0.32 21.04
C SER A 14 14.43 1.48 22.01
N LYS A 15 15.66 1.67 22.51
CA LYS A 15 15.99 2.78 23.41
C LYS A 15 16.05 4.14 22.70
N ASN A 16 16.58 4.17 21.48
CA ASN A 16 16.78 5.41 20.72
C ASN A 16 15.56 5.77 19.84
N GLY A 17 14.68 4.80 19.60
CA GLY A 17 13.49 4.93 18.76
C GLY A 17 12.38 5.79 19.36
N VAL A 18 12.57 6.35 20.56
CA VAL A 18 11.67 7.37 21.14
C VAL A 18 12.47 8.59 21.63
N SER A 19 13.68 8.78 21.10
CA SER A 19 14.52 9.91 21.43
C SER A 19 13.82 11.23 21.10
N SER A 20 13.88 12.19 22.02
CA SER A 20 13.38 13.55 21.78
C SER A 20 14.28 14.35 20.82
N VAL A 21 15.48 13.86 20.52
CA VAL A 21 16.43 14.48 19.59
C VAL A 21 16.11 13.98 18.17
N PRO A 22 15.58 14.83 17.28
CA PRO A 22 15.05 14.40 15.97
C PRO A 22 16.07 13.63 15.11
N GLN A 23 17.34 14.02 15.15
CA GLN A 23 18.41 13.38 14.37
C GLN A 23 18.66 11.94 14.82
N VAL A 24 18.58 11.67 16.13
CA VAL A 24 18.75 10.32 16.69
C VAL A 24 17.55 9.45 16.32
N PHE A 25 16.35 10.00 16.40
CA PHE A 25 15.13 9.32 16.00
C PHE A 25 15.12 9.00 14.50
N GLN A 26 15.50 9.95 13.64
CA GLN A 26 15.60 9.77 12.20
C GLN A 26 16.59 8.66 11.81
N LEU A 27 17.76 8.62 12.45
CA LEU A 27 18.74 7.56 12.22
C LEU A 27 18.19 6.20 12.67
N SER A 28 17.51 6.16 13.81
CA SER A 28 16.87 4.94 14.33
C SER A 28 15.82 4.40 13.36
N LEU A 29 14.95 5.27 12.81
CA LEU A 29 13.99 4.88 11.78
C LEU A 29 14.66 4.37 10.51
N SER A 30 15.76 5.00 10.08
CA SER A 30 16.48 4.60 8.87
C SER A 30 17.11 3.21 9.02
N ILE A 31 17.69 2.92 10.19
CA ILE A 31 18.22 1.59 10.50
C ILE A 31 17.08 0.56 10.59
N PHE A 32 15.95 0.91 11.23
CA PHE A 32 14.79 0.02 11.29
C PHE A 32 14.29 -0.34 9.88
N LEU A 33 14.16 0.64 8.97
CA LEU A 33 13.72 0.38 7.59
C LEU A 33 14.68 -0.56 6.87
N ALA A 34 15.99 -0.43 7.08
CA ALA A 34 16.97 -1.36 6.53
C ALA A 34 16.84 -2.77 7.13
N LEU A 35 16.52 -2.89 8.42
CA LEU A 35 16.26 -4.18 9.07
C LEU A 35 14.98 -4.84 8.54
N LEU A 36 13.93 -4.06 8.29
CA LEU A 36 12.69 -4.55 7.71
C LEU A 36 12.92 -5.09 6.29
N ASP A 37 13.66 -4.35 5.46
CA ASP A 37 13.97 -4.75 4.09
C ASP A 37 14.85 -6.02 4.03
N LYS A 38 15.88 -6.11 4.88
CA LYS A 38 16.90 -7.18 4.75
C LYS A 38 16.79 -8.34 5.73
N PHE A 39 16.10 -8.15 6.87
CA PHE A 39 16.14 -9.12 7.98
C PHE A 39 14.76 -9.48 8.55
N LYS A 40 13.64 -9.02 7.96
CA LYS A 40 12.29 -9.22 8.53
C LYS A 40 11.93 -10.67 8.86
N MET A 41 12.35 -11.63 8.03
CA MET A 41 12.10 -13.06 8.28
C MET A 41 12.67 -13.55 9.61
N HIS A 42 13.73 -12.90 10.11
CA HIS A 42 14.40 -13.29 11.33
C HIS A 42 13.99 -12.45 12.55
N LEU A 43 13.27 -11.35 12.36
CA LEU A 43 13.08 -10.31 13.37
C LEU A 43 11.60 -10.10 13.78
N LYS A 44 10.73 -11.10 13.61
CA LYS A 44 9.28 -10.96 13.89
C LYS A 44 8.96 -10.31 15.24
N MET A 45 9.47 -10.87 16.35
CA MET A 45 9.24 -10.31 17.68
C MET A 45 9.79 -8.88 17.83
N GLN A 46 10.94 -8.59 17.23
CA GLN A 46 11.56 -7.27 17.31
C GLN A 46 10.76 -6.25 16.48
N ILE A 47 10.27 -6.64 15.31
CA ILE A 47 9.42 -5.82 14.45
C ILE A 47 8.11 -5.49 15.16
N GLU A 48 7.50 -6.46 15.84
CA GLU A 48 6.30 -6.21 16.64
C GLU A 48 6.54 -5.11 17.69
N VAL A 49 7.61 -5.24 18.47
CA VAL A 49 8.04 -4.26 19.48
C VAL A 49 8.29 -2.89 18.83
N PHE A 50 9.00 -2.83 17.71
CA PHE A 50 9.26 -1.57 17.04
C PHE A 50 7.97 -0.90 16.53
N PHE A 51 7.08 -1.64 15.89
CA PHE A 51 5.82 -1.07 15.42
C PHE A 51 4.96 -0.58 16.57
N LYS A 52 4.80 -1.41 17.60
CA LYS A 52 3.96 -1.10 18.77
C LYS A 52 4.52 0.09 19.56
N ASP A 53 5.78 0.01 19.97
CA ASP A 53 6.36 0.90 20.97
C ASP A 53 7.00 2.15 20.37
N ILE A 54 7.27 2.15 19.06
CA ILE A 54 7.82 3.30 18.33
C ILE A 54 6.79 3.87 17.37
N PHE A 55 6.45 3.15 16.28
CA PHE A 55 5.64 3.75 15.20
C PHE A 55 4.26 4.16 15.69
N LEU A 56 3.48 3.21 16.19
CA LEU A 56 2.12 3.45 16.66
C LEU A 56 2.12 4.34 17.89
N ASN A 57 2.99 4.07 18.87
CA ASN A 57 3.12 4.90 20.07
C ASN A 57 3.38 6.39 19.74
N ILE A 58 4.27 6.70 18.79
CA ILE A 58 4.54 8.09 18.38
C ILE A 58 3.32 8.72 17.70
N LEU A 59 2.57 7.97 16.88
CA LEU A 59 1.35 8.48 16.23
C LEU A 59 0.20 8.66 17.22
N GLU A 60 0.00 7.73 18.15
CA GLU A 60 -1.10 7.70 19.11
C GLU A 60 -0.90 8.72 20.24
N THR A 61 0.34 8.95 20.68
CA THR A 61 0.65 9.84 21.78
C THR A 61 0.51 11.32 21.38
N SER A 62 -0.21 12.10 22.19
CA SER A 62 -0.41 13.55 21.97
C SER A 62 0.82 14.40 22.30
N SER A 63 1.70 13.93 23.18
CA SER A 63 2.96 14.63 23.52
C SER A 63 4.04 14.51 22.44
N SER A 64 3.85 13.67 21.42
CA SER A 64 4.78 13.55 20.28
C SER A 64 4.73 14.80 19.42
N THR A 65 5.89 15.36 19.07
CA THR A 65 5.94 16.55 18.23
C THR A 65 5.48 16.26 16.80
N PHE A 66 5.04 17.30 16.09
CA PHE A 66 4.72 17.20 14.67
C PHE A 66 5.87 16.58 13.86
N GLU A 67 7.12 16.97 14.14
CA GLU A 67 8.30 16.48 13.44
C GLU A 67 8.47 14.95 13.58
N HIS A 68 8.28 14.41 14.79
CA HIS A 68 8.34 12.96 15.03
C HIS A 68 7.22 12.23 14.29
N LYS A 69 5.98 12.71 14.38
CA LYS A 69 4.85 12.11 13.66
C LYS A 69 5.04 12.17 12.15
N TRP A 70 5.59 13.27 11.64
CA TRP A 70 5.89 13.44 10.22
C TRP A 70 6.95 12.46 9.73
N MET A 71 8.02 12.24 10.51
CA MET A 71 9.05 11.24 10.20
C MET A 71 8.47 9.82 10.20
N VAL A 72 7.59 9.49 11.16
CA VAL A 72 6.90 8.19 11.20
C VAL A 72 6.02 7.98 9.99
N ILE A 73 5.20 8.96 9.61
CA ILE A 73 4.34 8.89 8.43
C ILE A 73 5.15 8.68 7.15
N GLN A 74 6.30 9.35 7.00
CA GLN A 74 7.18 9.12 5.85
C GLN A 74 7.76 7.70 5.82
N ALA A 75 8.11 7.15 6.98
CA ALA A 75 8.58 5.77 7.08
C ALA A 75 7.45 4.78 6.75
N LEU A 76 6.26 4.96 7.30
CA LEU A 76 5.08 4.15 7.00
C LEU A 76 4.69 4.20 5.52
N THR A 77 4.84 5.35 4.86
CA THR A 77 4.60 5.46 3.40
C THR A 77 5.47 4.48 2.61
N ARG A 78 6.73 4.27 3.03
CA ARG A 78 7.63 3.31 2.38
C ARG A 78 7.23 1.87 2.69
N ILE A 79 6.84 1.59 3.93
CA ILE A 79 6.47 0.24 4.37
C ILE A 79 5.16 -0.20 3.71
N CYS A 80 4.16 0.68 3.69
CA CYS A 80 2.85 0.43 3.09
C CYS A 80 2.88 0.34 1.56
N ALA A 81 4.02 0.65 0.92
CA ALA A 81 4.23 0.47 -0.50
C ALA A 81 4.86 -0.91 -0.85
N ASP A 82 5.25 -1.70 0.14
CA ASP A 82 5.75 -3.07 -0.06
C ASP A 82 4.65 -4.10 0.27
N ALA A 83 4.13 -4.76 -0.76
CA ALA A 83 3.01 -5.70 -0.62
C ALA A 83 3.31 -6.82 0.37
N GLN A 84 4.53 -7.37 0.34
CA GLN A 84 4.91 -8.43 1.25
C GLN A 84 4.95 -7.95 2.71
N SER A 85 5.47 -6.74 2.99
CA SER A 85 5.49 -6.21 4.36
C SER A 85 4.10 -5.94 4.92
N VAL A 86 3.16 -5.46 4.10
CA VAL A 86 1.76 -5.26 4.50
C VAL A 86 1.10 -6.59 4.87
N VAL A 87 1.30 -7.62 4.06
CA VAL A 87 0.76 -8.97 4.32
C VAL A 87 1.43 -9.61 5.53
N ASP A 88 2.76 -9.49 5.64
CA ASP A 88 3.51 -9.97 6.81
C ASP A 88 2.97 -9.31 8.09
N MET A 89 2.58 -8.04 8.04
CA MET A 89 2.00 -7.36 9.20
C MET A 89 0.66 -7.97 9.61
N TYR A 90 -0.25 -8.18 8.65
CA TYR A 90 -1.54 -8.80 8.90
C TYR A 90 -1.41 -10.24 9.43
N VAL A 91 -0.66 -11.08 8.70
CA VAL A 91 -0.55 -12.51 9.02
C VAL A 91 0.18 -12.75 10.33
N ASN A 92 1.24 -11.99 10.62
CA ASN A 92 2.04 -12.24 11.83
C ASN A 92 1.50 -11.55 13.09
N TYR A 93 0.69 -10.49 12.98
CA TYR A 93 0.34 -9.67 14.16
C TYR A 93 -1.16 -9.40 14.35
N ASP A 94 -2.03 -9.90 13.47
CA ASP A 94 -3.49 -9.76 13.60
C ASP A 94 -4.22 -11.11 13.46
N CYS A 95 -3.63 -12.10 12.78
CA CYS A 95 -4.25 -13.43 12.60
C CYS A 95 -4.09 -14.40 13.79
N ASP A 96 -3.57 -13.94 14.94
CA ASP A 96 -3.49 -14.70 16.19
C ASP A 96 -4.26 -13.95 17.29
N LEU A 97 -5.11 -14.66 18.04
CA LEU A 97 -5.95 -14.10 19.11
C LEU A 97 -5.14 -13.42 20.23
N SER A 98 -3.86 -13.76 20.38
CA SER A 98 -2.94 -13.20 21.36
C SER A 98 -2.08 -12.04 20.82
N ALA A 99 -2.23 -11.70 19.54
CA ALA A 99 -1.37 -10.74 18.89
C ALA A 99 -1.72 -9.27 19.19
N ALA A 100 -0.81 -8.36 18.83
CA ALA A 100 -0.90 -6.94 19.14
C ALA A 100 -1.86 -6.14 18.23
N ASN A 101 -2.48 -6.77 17.23
CA ASN A 101 -3.37 -6.17 16.23
C ASN A 101 -2.75 -4.94 15.55
N LEU A 102 -1.53 -5.11 15.05
CA LEU A 102 -0.74 -4.01 14.51
C LEU A 102 -1.31 -3.46 13.20
N PHE A 103 -1.81 -4.33 12.33
CA PHE A 103 -2.41 -3.92 11.06
C PHE A 103 -3.69 -3.12 11.31
N GLU A 104 -4.59 -3.62 12.17
CA GLU A 104 -5.82 -2.91 12.55
C GLU A 104 -5.49 -1.51 13.12
N ARG A 105 -4.58 -1.44 14.09
CA ARG A 105 -4.18 -0.17 14.72
C ARG A 105 -3.57 0.80 13.71
N LEU A 106 -2.67 0.32 12.83
CA LEU A 106 -2.08 1.13 11.77
C LEU A 106 -3.16 1.73 10.86
N VAL A 107 -4.11 0.93 10.38
CA VAL A 107 -5.20 1.39 9.52
C VAL A 107 -6.07 2.44 10.23
N ASN A 108 -6.37 2.21 11.51
CA ASN A 108 -7.14 3.14 12.34
C ASN A 108 -6.41 4.49 12.51
N ASP A 109 -5.12 4.48 12.80
CA ASP A 109 -4.36 5.71 13.01
C ASP A 109 -4.15 6.50 11.72
N LEU A 110 -3.84 5.81 10.62
CA LEU A 110 -3.77 6.45 9.30
C LEU A 110 -5.12 7.07 8.90
N SER A 111 -6.23 6.43 9.25
CA SER A 111 -7.58 6.96 9.02
C SER A 111 -7.85 8.23 9.82
N LYS A 112 -7.45 8.29 11.10
CA LYS A 112 -7.56 9.51 11.92
C LYS A 112 -6.71 10.65 11.35
N ILE A 113 -5.51 10.34 10.86
CA ILE A 113 -4.60 11.31 10.24
C ILE A 113 -5.20 11.85 8.94
N ALA A 114 -5.72 10.99 8.07
CA ALA A 114 -6.38 11.37 6.83
C ALA A 114 -7.59 12.30 7.05
N GLN A 115 -8.33 12.08 8.15
CA GLN A 115 -9.46 12.92 8.56
C GLN A 115 -9.05 14.28 9.15
N GLY A 116 -7.76 14.51 9.42
CA GLY A 116 -7.25 15.78 9.96
C GLY A 116 -7.43 15.96 11.47
N ARG A 117 -7.99 14.98 12.18
CA ARG A 117 -8.33 15.11 13.62
C ARG A 117 -7.10 15.37 14.51
N GLN A 118 -5.95 14.80 14.16
CA GLN A 118 -4.72 14.94 14.95
C GLN A 118 -3.97 16.25 14.73
N ALA A 119 -4.14 16.92 13.59
CA ALA A 119 -3.35 18.11 13.27
C ALA A 119 -3.76 19.33 14.11
N LEU A 120 -5.05 19.39 14.45
CA LEU A 120 -5.61 20.44 15.31
C LEU A 120 -5.01 20.40 16.72
N GLU A 121 -4.77 19.20 17.26
CA GLU A 121 -4.21 19.00 18.61
C GLU A 121 -2.71 19.39 18.68
N LEU A 122 -2.00 19.35 17.56
CA LEU A 122 -0.56 19.62 17.49
C LEU A 122 -0.22 21.11 17.28
N GLY A 123 -1.24 21.96 17.08
CA GLY A 123 -1.01 23.35 16.67
C GLY A 123 -0.31 23.46 15.30
N ALA A 124 -0.51 22.47 14.43
CA ALA A 124 0.13 22.43 13.12
C ALA A 124 -0.39 23.56 12.21
N THR A 125 0.48 24.06 11.34
CA THR A 125 0.05 25.00 10.29
C THR A 125 -0.93 24.32 9.32
N PRO A 126 -1.82 25.06 8.63
CA PRO A 126 -2.73 24.47 7.65
C PRO A 126 -2.02 23.65 6.55
N ASN A 127 -0.82 24.07 6.14
CA ASN A 127 -0.02 23.35 5.15
C ASN A 127 0.54 22.02 5.70
N GLN A 128 0.94 22.00 6.97
CA GLN A 128 1.39 20.79 7.65
C GLN A 128 0.25 19.79 7.86
N GLU A 129 -0.93 20.28 8.26
CA GLU A 129 -2.14 19.46 8.33
C GLU A 129 -2.45 18.83 6.97
N MET A 130 -2.52 19.64 5.91
CA MET A 130 -2.83 19.14 4.56
C MET A 130 -1.82 18.08 4.12
N SER A 131 -0.53 18.31 4.38
CA SER A 131 0.53 17.36 4.05
C SER A 131 0.39 16.03 4.80
N MET A 132 0.06 16.07 6.10
CA MET A 132 -0.23 14.88 6.90
C MET A 132 -1.43 14.11 6.36
N ARG A 133 -2.51 14.80 6.01
CA ARG A 133 -3.74 14.18 5.47
C ARG A 133 -3.48 13.47 4.15
N ILE A 134 -2.76 14.10 3.23
CA ILE A 134 -2.38 13.50 1.95
C ILE A 134 -1.58 12.21 2.18
N ARG A 135 -0.55 12.27 3.04
CA ARG A 135 0.27 11.08 3.34
C ARG A 135 -0.52 9.95 4.01
N GLY A 136 -1.44 10.29 4.92
CA GLY A 136 -2.33 9.30 5.54
C GLY A 136 -3.19 8.57 4.50
N LEU A 137 -3.77 9.31 3.56
CA LEU A 137 -4.53 8.74 2.44
C LEU A 137 -3.67 7.90 1.51
N GLU A 138 -2.47 8.37 1.14
CA GLU A 138 -1.51 7.63 0.32
C GLU A 138 -1.16 6.28 0.95
N CYS A 139 -0.93 6.24 2.27
CA CYS A 139 -0.65 4.99 2.99
C CYS A 139 -1.85 4.04 2.93
N LEU A 140 -3.06 4.52 3.21
CA LEU A 140 -4.28 3.70 3.16
C LEU A 140 -4.52 3.12 1.76
N VAL A 141 -4.37 3.94 0.72
CA VAL A 141 -4.49 3.50 -0.68
C VAL A 141 -3.40 2.47 -1.01
N SER A 142 -2.18 2.67 -0.54
CA SER A 142 -1.07 1.73 -0.76
C SER A 142 -1.31 0.40 -0.06
N ILE A 143 -1.84 0.40 1.18
CA ILE A 143 -2.26 -0.82 1.89
C ILE A 143 -3.29 -1.60 1.06
N LEU A 144 -4.35 -0.92 0.58
CA LEU A 144 -5.37 -1.58 -0.24
C LEU A 144 -4.80 -2.16 -1.53
N LYS A 145 -3.94 -1.40 -2.23
CA LYS A 145 -3.26 -1.87 -3.44
C LYS A 145 -2.39 -3.10 -3.16
N CYS A 146 -1.63 -3.07 -2.06
CA CYS A 146 -0.78 -4.18 -1.63
C CYS A 146 -1.57 -5.47 -1.38
N MET A 147 -2.71 -5.37 -0.70
CA MET A 147 -3.58 -6.54 -0.42
C MET A 147 -4.17 -7.11 -1.71
N VAL A 148 -4.56 -6.25 -2.66
CA VAL A 148 -5.05 -6.69 -3.99
C VAL A 148 -3.93 -7.32 -4.81
N GLU A 149 -2.75 -6.70 -4.84
CA GLU A 149 -1.59 -7.19 -5.57
C GLU A 149 -1.16 -8.58 -5.09
N TRP A 150 -1.07 -8.75 -3.77
CA TRP A 150 -0.67 -10.03 -3.18
C TRP A 150 -1.71 -11.13 -3.39
N SER A 151 -3.00 -10.81 -3.27
CA SER A 151 -4.07 -11.80 -3.44
C SER A 151 -4.28 -12.21 -4.89
N ARG A 152 -3.82 -11.44 -5.87
CA ARG A 152 -4.01 -11.73 -7.30
C ARG A 152 -3.51 -13.13 -7.70
N ASP A 153 -2.40 -13.57 -7.13
CA ASP A 153 -1.82 -14.89 -7.43
C ASP A 153 -2.65 -16.04 -6.84
N LEU A 154 -3.51 -15.76 -5.85
CA LEU A 154 -4.48 -16.72 -5.30
C LEU A 154 -5.77 -16.80 -6.13
N TYR A 155 -6.07 -15.78 -6.93
CA TYR A 155 -7.30 -15.65 -7.74
C TYR A 155 -7.10 -15.98 -9.22
N VAL A 156 -6.19 -16.91 -9.55
CA VAL A 156 -6.09 -17.44 -10.92
C VAL A 156 -7.28 -18.35 -11.16
N ASN A 157 -8.21 -17.92 -12.01
CA ASN A 157 -9.38 -18.69 -12.42
C ASN A 157 -8.93 -20.01 -13.09
N PRO A 158 -9.33 -21.20 -12.58
CA PRO A 158 -8.96 -22.50 -13.16
C PRO A 158 -9.34 -22.65 -14.65
N ASN A 159 -10.28 -21.83 -15.12
CA ASN A 159 -10.83 -21.91 -16.47
C ASN A 159 -10.00 -21.19 -17.55
N MET A 160 -8.83 -20.63 -17.21
CA MET A 160 -7.95 -19.96 -18.19
C MET A 160 -7.02 -20.90 -18.97
N ASN A 161 -6.98 -22.19 -18.63
CA ASN A 161 -6.12 -23.18 -19.29
C ASN A 161 -6.89 -24.21 -20.14
N THR A 162 -8.14 -23.95 -20.52
CA THR A 162 -8.91 -24.85 -21.41
C THR A 162 -8.66 -24.53 -22.89
N SER A 163 -7.40 -24.47 -23.31
CA SER A 163 -7.07 -24.81 -24.70
C SER A 163 -6.78 -26.31 -24.71
N LEU A 164 -7.85 -27.10 -24.79
CA LEU A 164 -7.76 -28.54 -25.03
C LEU A 164 -6.96 -28.74 -26.33
N GLY A 165 -5.79 -29.36 -26.18
CA GLY A 165 -4.95 -29.78 -27.28
C GLY A 165 -5.74 -30.61 -28.28
N LEU A 166 -5.76 -30.15 -29.52
CA LEU A 166 -5.95 -30.98 -30.69
C LEU A 166 -4.57 -31.24 -31.28
N GLU A 167 -3.80 -32.13 -30.65
CA GLU A 167 -2.78 -32.89 -31.34
C GLU A 167 -3.45 -34.01 -32.15
N GLY A 168 -3.09 -34.12 -33.43
CA GLY A 168 -3.19 -35.37 -34.18
C GLY A 168 -3.90 -35.32 -35.53
N LYS A 169 -3.18 -34.92 -36.59
CA LYS A 169 -3.15 -35.72 -37.83
C LYS A 169 -1.91 -35.44 -38.67
N ILE A 170 -1.08 -36.48 -38.78
CA ILE A 170 0.06 -36.59 -39.68
C ILE A 170 -0.46 -36.82 -41.11
N THR A 171 0.03 -36.04 -42.08
CA THR A 171 0.31 -36.52 -43.44
C THR A 171 1.52 -35.80 -44.01
N HIS A 172 2.53 -36.59 -44.39
CA HIS A 172 3.69 -36.26 -45.22
C HIS A 172 3.32 -35.51 -46.51
N ASP A 173 4.08 -34.47 -46.89
CA ASP A 173 4.75 -34.41 -48.20
C ASP A 173 5.81 -33.29 -48.28
N ASP A 174 6.72 -33.45 -49.25
CA ASP A 174 8.09 -32.94 -49.36
C ASP A 174 8.26 -31.53 -50.00
N SER A 175 9.47 -30.95 -49.82
CA SER A 175 10.17 -29.97 -50.68
C SER A 175 9.97 -28.42 -50.59
N SER A 176 11.12 -27.75 -50.32
CA SER A 176 11.66 -26.52 -50.96
C SER A 176 11.10 -25.09 -50.69
N THR A 177 11.86 -24.33 -49.88
CA THR A 177 12.28 -22.88 -50.00
C THR A 177 11.27 -21.72 -50.23
N PRO A 178 11.63 -20.46 -49.85
CA PRO A 178 10.73 -19.54 -49.16
C PRO A 178 10.13 -18.45 -50.05
N LYS A 179 8.93 -17.95 -49.70
CA LYS A 179 8.43 -16.65 -50.19
C LYS A 179 7.63 -15.88 -49.12
N THR A 180 8.17 -14.70 -48.83
CA THR A 180 7.54 -13.46 -48.37
C THR A 180 6.07 -13.27 -48.78
N SER A 181 5.23 -12.77 -47.86
CA SER A 181 4.56 -11.48 -48.07
C SER A 181 3.89 -10.93 -46.80
N LEU A 182 3.99 -9.61 -46.67
CA LEU A 182 3.23 -8.78 -45.74
C LEU A 182 1.72 -8.96 -45.96
N ARG A 183 0.93 -8.89 -44.88
CA ARG A 183 -0.06 -7.81 -44.66
C ARG A 183 -0.88 -8.06 -43.40
N SER A 184 -0.74 -7.11 -42.48
CA SER A 184 -1.81 -6.62 -41.63
C SER A 184 -3.04 -6.28 -42.47
N TYR A 185 -4.21 -6.80 -42.12
CA TYR A 185 -5.50 -6.18 -42.44
C TYR A 185 -6.48 -6.48 -41.31
N GLY A 186 -6.99 -5.41 -40.71
CA GLY A 186 -8.05 -5.46 -39.72
C GLY A 186 -9.42 -5.68 -40.35
N SER A 187 -10.44 -5.66 -39.50
CA SER A 187 -11.81 -5.38 -39.93
C SER A 187 -12.45 -4.48 -38.89
N VAL A 188 -12.69 -3.25 -39.33
CA VAL A 188 -13.51 -2.22 -38.71
C VAL A 188 -14.96 -2.42 -39.13
N SER A 189 -15.86 -2.17 -38.18
CA SER A 189 -17.17 -1.50 -38.31
C SER A 189 -18.10 -1.74 -39.50
N SER A 190 -19.37 -1.92 -39.17
CA SER A 190 -20.52 -1.40 -39.94
C SER A 190 -21.70 -1.14 -38.98
N LEU A 191 -22.65 -0.24 -39.19
CA LEU A 191 -22.74 1.14 -39.73
C LEU A 191 -24.24 1.50 -39.69
N GLY A 192 -24.59 2.78 -39.56
CA GLY A 192 -25.88 3.38 -39.96
C GLY A 192 -26.68 3.97 -38.79
N SER A 193 -26.64 5.29 -38.50
CA SER A 193 -27.25 6.46 -39.21
C SER A 193 -28.78 6.49 -39.03
N GLU A 194 -29.53 7.56 -38.77
CA GLU A 194 -29.44 9.05 -38.71
C GLU A 194 -30.86 9.46 -38.20
N SER A 195 -31.15 10.51 -37.41
CA SER A 195 -31.33 11.92 -37.82
C SER A 195 -32.25 12.65 -36.80
N GLY A 196 -31.90 13.88 -36.42
CA GLY A 196 -32.80 15.05 -36.26
C GLY A 196 -33.89 15.13 -35.16
N GLY A 197 -33.81 16.18 -34.31
CA GLY A 197 -35.02 16.90 -33.84
C GLY A 197 -35.13 17.29 -32.36
N LYS A 198 -34.84 18.57 -32.06
CA LYS A 198 -35.46 19.51 -31.09
C LYS A 198 -35.83 19.09 -29.63
N GLN A 199 -35.43 20.01 -28.72
CA GLN A 199 -36.11 20.47 -27.48
C GLN A 199 -36.26 19.47 -26.31
N ASP A 200 -35.61 19.74 -25.16
CA ASP A 200 -36.27 20.39 -24.02
C ASP A 200 -35.32 20.59 -22.83
N VAL A 201 -35.48 21.74 -22.15
CA VAL A 201 -34.79 22.13 -20.92
C VAL A 201 -35.74 21.87 -19.75
N PRO A 202 -35.32 21.19 -18.66
CA PRO A 202 -36.06 21.26 -17.41
C PRO A 202 -35.49 22.36 -16.50
N GLN A 203 -36.22 23.47 -16.40
CA GLN A 203 -36.23 24.35 -15.23
C GLN A 203 -37.01 23.69 -14.07
N GLN A 204 -36.56 23.97 -12.83
CA GLN A 204 -37.23 23.90 -11.52
C GLN A 204 -36.33 23.15 -10.51
N LEU A 205 -35.91 23.66 -9.35
CA LEU A 205 -36.40 24.75 -8.52
C LEU A 205 -35.22 25.53 -7.91
N GLN A 206 -35.19 26.84 -8.14
CA GLN A 206 -34.62 27.81 -7.22
C GLN A 206 -35.72 28.82 -6.93
N GLN A 207 -36.27 28.79 -5.70
CA GLN A 207 -36.48 30.00 -4.89
C GLN A 207 -37.23 29.70 -3.57
N LEU A 208 -36.59 30.19 -2.50
CA LEU A 208 -37.14 30.92 -1.35
C LEU A 208 -38.01 30.19 -0.32
N LYS A 209 -37.47 30.13 0.91
CA LYS A 209 -37.96 30.86 2.09
C LYS A 209 -36.80 30.92 3.11
N GLN A 210 -36.31 32.13 3.38
CA GLN A 210 -36.59 32.94 4.58
C GLN A 210 -35.94 32.36 5.82
#